data_AF-A0A7C8ZAW0-F1
#
_entry.id   AF-A0A7C8ZAW0-F1
#
_cell.length_a   1.000
_cell.length_b   1.000
_cell.length_c   1.000
_cell.angle_alpha   90.00
_cell.angle_beta   90.00
_cell.angle_gamma   90.00
#
_symmetry.space_group_name_H-M   'P 1'
#
loop_
_entity.id
_entity.type
_entity.pdbx_description
1 polymer ?
#
loop_
_entity_poly.entity_id
_entity_poly.type
_entity_poly.pdbx_seq_one_letter_code
_entity_poly.pdbx_strand_id
1 'polypeptide(L)'
;MSTGTRGERTVKSTFIALFLGNAERLLSLMSKHFPKLGLKRSDCHEMSWIESVLFWADFPVDSSLEVLLEREPPKRTHLTRKSDYVKDPIPRSGFEFIWKNMIELGPPLGLKFNPYGGKMSEISEDATAFPHRKGNLFKIQYLVNWDEEGKEMETHYMGLLRKLYSYMTPFVSKCPRQAYLNYRDLDLGVNHHGEKKRGHMEGMKYGVQYFMNNFD
;
A
#
# COMPACT_ATOMS: atom_id res chain seq x y z
N MET A 1 9.57 31.64 -22.14
CA MET A 1 8.61 31.65 -21.01
C MET A 1 7.23 31.42 -21.58
N SER A 2 6.68 30.22 -21.37
CA SER A 2 5.28 29.89 -21.72
C SER A 2 4.54 29.77 -20.40
N THR A 3 3.70 30.77 -20.12
CA THR A 3 2.75 30.77 -19.02
C THR A 3 1.58 29.87 -19.41
N GLY A 4 1.75 28.56 -19.25
CA GLY A 4 0.66 27.59 -19.36
C GLY A 4 -0.21 27.64 -18.11
N THR A 5 -1.52 27.83 -18.28
CA THR A 5 -2.53 27.59 -17.25
C THR A 5 -2.28 26.22 -16.60
N ARG A 6 -1.97 26.18 -15.31
CA ARG A 6 -1.96 24.93 -14.53
C ARG A 6 -3.40 24.39 -14.59
N GLY A 7 -3.65 23.39 -15.43
CA GLY A 7 -4.91 22.65 -15.40
C GLY A 7 -5.19 22.15 -13.98
N GLU A 8 -6.46 22.12 -13.59
CA GLU A 8 -6.87 21.62 -12.27
C GLU A 8 -6.42 20.15 -12.13
N ARG A 9 -5.54 19.90 -11.15
CA ARG A 9 -5.07 18.55 -10.82
C ARG A 9 -6.12 17.84 -9.99
N THR A 10 -6.38 16.58 -10.30
CA THR A 10 -7.33 15.72 -9.57
C THR A 10 -6.66 14.41 -9.13
N VAL A 11 -7.29 13.70 -8.18
CA VAL A 11 -6.85 12.36 -7.78
C VAL A 11 -7.58 11.31 -8.60
N LYS A 12 -6.83 10.41 -9.25
CA LYS A 12 -7.39 9.22 -9.90
C LYS A 12 -7.46 8.08 -8.90
N SER A 13 -8.64 7.46 -8.78
CA SER A 13 -8.84 6.22 -8.02
C SER A 13 -9.02 5.05 -8.98
N THR A 14 -8.49 3.88 -8.65
CA THR A 14 -8.63 2.67 -9.46
C THR A 14 -8.96 1.50 -8.53
N PHE A 15 -10.01 0.77 -8.86
CA PHE A 15 -10.45 -0.41 -8.13
C PHE A 15 -10.11 -1.63 -8.98
N ILE A 16 -9.24 -2.50 -8.46
CA ILE A 16 -8.81 -3.73 -9.11
C ILE A 16 -9.14 -4.87 -8.15
N ALA A 17 -9.67 -5.96 -8.67
CA ALA A 17 -10.10 -7.10 -7.87
C ALA A 17 -9.76 -8.43 -8.53
N LEU A 18 -9.51 -9.43 -7.70
CA LEU A 18 -9.48 -10.84 -8.07
C LEU A 18 -10.66 -11.51 -7.38
N PHE A 19 -11.49 -12.23 -8.13
CA PHE A 19 -12.61 -12.99 -7.60
C PHE A 19 -12.46 -14.46 -7.97
N LEU A 20 -12.51 -15.34 -6.98
CA LEU A 20 -12.44 -16.78 -7.19
C LEU A 20 -13.81 -17.32 -7.57
N GLY A 21 -14.19 -17.10 -8.82
CA GLY A 21 -15.47 -17.50 -9.39
C GLY A 21 -15.70 -16.81 -10.74
N ASN A 22 -16.89 -17.01 -11.31
CA ASN A 22 -17.27 -16.39 -12.57
C ASN A 22 -17.76 -14.94 -12.38
N ALA A 23 -17.77 -14.18 -13.47
CA ALA A 23 -18.16 -12.79 -13.53
C ALA A 23 -19.65 -12.58 -13.21
N GLU A 24 -20.53 -13.54 -13.52
CA GLU A 24 -21.95 -13.45 -13.16
C GLU A 24 -22.13 -13.42 -11.63
N ARG A 25 -21.46 -14.33 -10.93
CA ARG A 25 -21.48 -14.38 -9.46
C ARG A 25 -20.82 -13.14 -8.86
N LEU A 26 -19.72 -12.65 -9.45
CA LEU A 26 -19.10 -11.39 -9.03
C LEU A 26 -20.07 -10.22 -9.16
N LEU A 27 -20.72 -10.06 -10.32
CA LEU A 27 -21.67 -8.98 -10.57
C LEU A 27 -22.86 -9.04 -9.61
N SER A 28 -23.42 -10.22 -9.38
CA SER A 28 -24.50 -10.42 -8.41
C SER A 28 -24.09 -10.04 -6.98
N LEU A 29 -22.87 -10.42 -6.57
CA LEU A 29 -22.32 -10.05 -5.26
C LEU A 29 -22.13 -8.53 -5.15
N MET A 30 -21.54 -7.91 -6.18
CA MET A 30 -21.24 -6.49 -6.19
C MET A 30 -22.51 -5.63 -6.27
N SER A 31 -23.53 -6.05 -7.02
CA SER A 31 -24.82 -5.34 -7.03
C SER A 31 -25.50 -5.36 -5.66
N LYS A 32 -25.31 -6.42 -4.87
CA LYS A 32 -25.89 -6.56 -3.54
C LYS A 32 -25.12 -5.79 -2.47
N HIS A 33 -23.78 -5.87 -2.50
CA HIS A 33 -22.95 -5.38 -1.38
C HIS A 33 -22.18 -4.10 -1.67
N PHE A 34 -21.90 -3.78 -2.93
CA PHE A 34 -21.19 -2.56 -3.29
C PHE A 34 -21.66 -1.96 -4.63
N PRO A 35 -22.97 -1.65 -4.77
CA PRO A 35 -23.55 -1.18 -6.03
C PRO A 35 -22.99 0.17 -6.48
N LYS A 36 -22.50 1.00 -5.54
CA LYS A 36 -21.93 2.33 -5.81
C LYS A 36 -20.68 2.30 -6.70
N LEU A 37 -19.98 1.17 -6.79
CA LEU A 37 -18.84 1.03 -7.70
C LEU A 37 -19.30 1.02 -9.16
N GLY A 38 -20.53 0.58 -9.44
CA GLY A 38 -21.08 0.53 -10.79
C GLY A 38 -20.38 -0.47 -11.72
N LEU A 39 -19.85 -1.57 -11.17
CA LEU A 39 -19.15 -2.62 -11.92
C LEU A 39 -20.04 -3.20 -13.03
N LYS A 40 -19.52 -3.27 -14.26
CA LYS A 40 -20.21 -3.83 -15.42
C LYS A 40 -19.55 -5.12 -15.87
N ARG A 41 -20.30 -5.92 -16.65
CA ARG A 41 -19.75 -7.14 -17.27
C ARG A 41 -18.56 -6.85 -18.19
N SER A 42 -18.55 -5.70 -18.86
CA SER A 42 -17.44 -5.24 -19.71
C SER A 42 -16.13 -5.04 -18.96
N ASP A 43 -16.20 -4.84 -17.63
CA ASP A 43 -15.03 -4.61 -16.79
C ASP A 43 -14.49 -5.93 -16.21
N CYS A 44 -15.19 -7.04 -16.43
CA CYS A 44 -14.85 -8.35 -15.90
C CYS A 44 -14.12 -9.20 -16.96
N HIS A 45 -12.92 -9.65 -16.62
CA HIS A 45 -12.12 -10.54 -17.46
C HIS A 45 -11.98 -11.89 -16.77
N GLU A 46 -12.68 -12.90 -17.27
CA GLU A 46 -12.56 -14.28 -16.78
C GLU A 46 -11.31 -14.92 -17.38
N MET A 47 -10.47 -15.49 -16.52
CA MET A 47 -9.22 -16.15 -16.90
C MET A 47 -8.87 -17.18 -15.83
N SER A 48 -7.91 -18.06 -16.13
CA SER A 48 -7.34 -18.96 -15.14
C SER A 48 -6.59 -18.18 -14.05
N TRP A 49 -6.34 -18.83 -12.92
CA TRP A 49 -5.60 -18.20 -11.83
C TRP A 49 -4.20 -17.73 -12.28
N ILE A 50 -3.49 -18.53 -13.08
CA ILE A 50 -2.12 -18.18 -13.50
C ILE A 50 -2.10 -17.01 -14.50
N GLU A 51 -3.08 -16.89 -15.39
CA GLU A 51 -3.23 -15.71 -16.26
C GLU A 51 -3.52 -14.44 -15.44
N SER A 52 -4.28 -14.58 -14.34
CA SER A 52 -4.47 -13.45 -13.43
C SER A 52 -3.17 -12.99 -12.78
N VAL A 53 -2.19 -13.89 -12.57
CA VAL A 53 -0.86 -13.51 -12.08
C VAL A 53 -0.13 -12.62 -13.07
N LEU A 54 -0.23 -12.89 -14.39
CA LEU A 54 0.31 -12.02 -15.42
C LEU A 54 -0.31 -10.62 -15.35
N PHE A 55 -1.64 -10.55 -15.24
CA PHE A 55 -2.36 -9.28 -15.09
C PHE A 55 -1.88 -8.47 -13.87
N TRP A 56 -1.71 -9.11 -12.71
CA TRP A 56 -1.24 -8.45 -11.49
C TRP A 56 0.25 -8.06 -11.52
N ALA A 57 1.03 -8.70 -12.39
CA ALA A 57 2.43 -8.38 -12.64
C ALA A 57 2.61 -7.33 -13.76
N ASP A 58 1.53 -6.70 -14.23
CA ASP A 58 1.51 -5.71 -15.31
C ASP A 58 2.01 -6.26 -16.67
N PHE A 59 1.94 -7.58 -16.87
CA PHE A 59 2.16 -8.20 -18.18
C PHE A 59 0.85 -8.20 -19.01
N PRO A 60 0.93 -8.10 -20.35
CA PRO A 60 -0.21 -8.41 -21.21
C PRO A 60 -0.77 -9.80 -20.90
N VAL A 61 -2.10 -9.94 -20.84
CA VAL A 61 -2.77 -11.19 -20.44
C VAL A 61 -2.49 -12.33 -21.43
N ASP A 62 -2.17 -12.00 -22.67
CA ASP A 62 -1.79 -12.91 -23.76
C ASP A 62 -0.28 -13.24 -23.79
N SER A 63 0.48 -12.80 -22.79
CA SER A 63 1.91 -13.13 -22.68
C SER A 63 2.11 -14.62 -22.43
N SER A 64 3.25 -15.15 -22.90
CA SER A 64 3.71 -16.49 -22.50
C SER A 64 3.91 -16.57 -20.99
N LEU A 65 3.51 -17.66 -20.35
CA LEU A 65 3.74 -17.90 -18.92
C LEU A 65 5.23 -17.95 -18.55
N GLU A 66 6.10 -18.23 -19.52
CA GLU A 66 7.56 -18.27 -19.33
C GLU A 66 8.14 -16.94 -18.82
N VAL A 67 7.46 -15.82 -19.07
CA VAL A 67 7.87 -14.51 -18.53
C VAL A 67 7.89 -14.48 -17.00
N LEU A 68 7.14 -15.36 -16.33
CA LEU A 68 7.13 -15.50 -14.88
C LEU A 68 8.37 -16.24 -14.34
N LEU A 69 9.15 -16.91 -15.20
CA LEU A 69 10.41 -17.54 -14.83
C LEU A 69 11.59 -16.55 -14.89
N GLU A 70 11.39 -15.40 -15.53
CA GLU A 70 12.42 -14.36 -15.64
C GLU A 70 12.72 -13.72 -14.28
N ARG A 71 13.99 -13.69 -13.91
CA ARG A 71 14.46 -13.17 -12.62
C ARG A 71 14.82 -11.69 -12.65
N GLU A 72 15.11 -11.16 -13.84
CA GLU A 72 15.48 -9.76 -14.01
C GLU A 72 14.24 -8.93 -14.35
N PRO A 73 13.99 -7.82 -13.63
CA PRO A 73 12.88 -6.95 -13.96
C PRO A 73 13.16 -6.22 -15.29
N PRO A 74 12.12 -5.98 -16.12
CA PRO A 74 12.29 -5.29 -17.40
C PRO A 74 12.77 -3.84 -17.24
N LYS A 75 12.51 -3.23 -16.07
CA LYS A 75 12.97 -1.90 -15.72
C LYS A 75 13.34 -1.83 -14.24
N ARG A 76 14.48 -1.21 -13.95
CA ARG A 76 14.88 -0.82 -12.59
C ARG A 76 14.45 0.62 -12.36
N THR A 77 13.81 0.88 -11.23
CA THR A 77 13.33 2.21 -10.83
C THR A 77 13.68 2.46 -9.38
N HIS A 78 13.91 3.71 -9.00
CA HIS A 78 14.06 4.05 -7.59
C HIS A 78 12.69 4.05 -6.93
N LEU A 79 12.62 3.55 -5.69
CA LEU A 79 11.38 3.50 -4.95
C LEU A 79 11.61 3.69 -3.46
N THR A 80 10.63 4.28 -2.80
CA THR A 80 10.48 4.18 -1.34
C THR A 80 9.04 3.88 -0.99
N ARG A 81 8.84 3.17 0.13
CA ARG A 81 7.55 2.68 0.60
C ARG A 81 7.41 2.93 2.08
N LYS A 82 6.17 3.14 2.49
CA LYS A 82 5.73 3.08 3.89
C LYS A 82 4.44 2.28 3.98
N SER A 83 4.02 1.94 5.18
CA SER A 83 2.74 1.25 5.40
C SER A 83 2.04 1.72 6.65
N ASP A 84 0.71 1.62 6.64
CA ASP A 84 -0.13 1.72 7.83
C ASP A 84 -1.21 0.65 7.82
N TYR A 85 -1.80 0.42 8.99
CA TYR A 85 -3.07 -0.29 9.12
C TYR A 85 -4.16 0.65 9.59
N VAL A 86 -5.35 0.51 8.99
CA VAL A 86 -6.54 1.25 9.36
C VAL A 86 -7.50 0.32 10.10
N LYS A 87 -7.96 0.76 11.28
CA LYS A 87 -8.88 0.01 12.14
C LYS A 87 -10.31 0.53 12.10
N ASP A 88 -10.47 1.82 11.84
CA ASP A 88 -11.77 2.51 11.74
C ASP A 88 -11.92 3.17 10.37
N PRO A 89 -13.13 3.24 9.78
CA PRO A 89 -13.33 3.88 8.49
C PRO A 89 -12.89 5.35 8.50
N ILE A 90 -12.09 5.74 7.51
CA ILE A 90 -11.70 7.14 7.32
C ILE A 90 -12.95 7.94 6.92
N PRO A 91 -13.32 9.01 7.66
CA PRO A 91 -14.51 9.79 7.32
C PRO A 91 -14.31 10.53 6.00
N ARG A 92 -15.41 10.96 5.37
CA ARG A 92 -15.39 11.72 4.12
C ARG A 92 -14.46 12.94 4.18
N SER A 93 -14.54 13.72 5.26
CA SER A 93 -13.68 14.89 5.50
C SER A 93 -12.19 14.51 5.60
N GLY A 94 -11.89 13.31 6.11
CA GLY A 94 -10.54 12.75 6.11
C GLY A 94 -10.04 12.49 4.70
N PHE A 95 -10.84 11.86 3.84
CA PHE A 95 -10.48 11.68 2.43
C PHE A 95 -10.35 13.01 1.68
N GLU A 96 -11.23 13.98 1.91
CA GLU A 96 -11.12 15.32 1.33
C GLU A 96 -9.80 16.00 1.71
N PHE A 97 -9.39 15.89 2.97
CA PHE A 97 -8.08 16.34 3.43
C PHE A 97 -6.93 15.58 2.74
N ILE A 98 -6.99 14.26 2.66
CA ILE A 98 -5.96 13.42 2.02
C ILE A 98 -5.81 13.82 0.55
N TRP A 99 -6.90 13.90 -0.21
CA TRP A 99 -6.87 14.23 -1.63
C TRP A 99 -6.33 15.63 -1.89
N LYS A 100 -6.75 16.63 -1.10
CA LYS A 100 -6.23 17.99 -1.19
C LYS A 100 -4.70 18.01 -1.03
N ASN A 101 -4.18 17.32 -0.02
CA ASN A 101 -2.75 17.26 0.23
C ASN A 101 -2.00 16.46 -0.84
N MET A 102 -2.57 15.36 -1.37
CA MET A 102 -1.97 14.63 -2.48
C MET A 102 -1.86 15.49 -3.75
N ILE A 103 -2.88 16.29 -4.05
CA ILE A 103 -2.89 17.23 -5.19
C ILE A 103 -1.79 18.30 -5.03
N GLU A 104 -1.62 18.82 -3.82
CA GLU A 104 -0.59 19.81 -3.48
C GLU A 104 0.82 19.22 -3.61
N LEU A 105 1.05 18.04 -3.03
CA LEU A 105 2.34 17.34 -3.09
C LEU A 105 2.69 16.90 -4.53
N GLY A 106 1.68 16.58 -5.34
CA GLY A 106 1.83 16.23 -6.74
C GLY A 106 2.30 14.79 -7.01
N PRO A 107 2.41 14.40 -8.29
CA PRO A 107 2.91 13.10 -8.70
C PRO A 107 4.41 12.93 -8.37
N PRO A 108 4.92 11.69 -8.30
CA PRO A 108 4.25 10.42 -8.57
C PRO A 108 3.77 9.68 -7.29
N LEU A 109 3.36 10.42 -6.25
CA LEU A 109 2.83 9.85 -5.01
C LEU A 109 1.57 9.01 -5.25
N GLY A 110 1.45 7.89 -4.53
CA GLY A 110 0.28 7.03 -4.55
C GLY A 110 0.01 6.35 -3.22
N LEU A 111 -1.25 5.91 -3.06
CA LEU A 111 -1.72 5.07 -1.96
C LEU A 111 -2.35 3.81 -2.55
N LYS A 112 -1.96 2.63 -2.04
CA LYS A 112 -2.66 1.36 -2.32
C LYS A 112 -3.35 0.86 -1.06
N PHE A 113 -4.66 0.61 -1.16
CA PHE A 113 -5.50 0.12 -0.08
C PHE A 113 -5.74 -1.37 -0.29
N ASN A 114 -5.30 -2.21 0.65
CA ASN A 114 -5.40 -3.67 0.54
C ASN A 114 -6.34 -4.19 1.64
N PRO A 115 -7.53 -4.73 1.32
CA PRO A 115 -8.52 -5.13 2.31
C PRO A 115 -8.02 -6.27 3.20
N TYR A 116 -8.32 -6.17 4.49
CA TYR A 116 -8.09 -7.19 5.50
C TYR A 116 -9.44 -7.67 6.04
N GLY A 117 -9.49 -8.91 6.51
CA GLY A 117 -10.74 -9.62 6.77
C GLY A 117 -10.61 -11.08 6.33
N GLY A 118 -11.75 -11.75 6.20
CA GLY A 118 -11.78 -13.16 5.78
C GLY A 118 -10.78 -14.00 6.57
N LYS A 119 -9.92 -14.74 5.85
CA LYS A 119 -8.92 -15.61 6.48
C LYS A 119 -7.95 -14.88 7.41
N MET A 120 -7.61 -13.62 7.13
CA MET A 120 -6.70 -12.83 7.98
C MET A 120 -7.28 -12.51 9.35
N SER A 121 -8.62 -12.51 9.51
CA SER A 121 -9.29 -12.29 10.79
C SER A 121 -9.53 -13.57 11.59
N GLU A 122 -9.39 -14.74 10.96
CA GLU A 122 -9.54 -16.05 11.62
C GLU A 122 -8.24 -16.51 12.31
N ILE A 123 -7.09 -16.03 11.83
CA ILE A 123 -5.78 -16.39 12.36
C ILE A 123 -5.49 -15.53 13.60
N SER A 124 -5.08 -16.15 14.70
CA SER A 124 -4.69 -15.44 15.93
C SER A 124 -3.48 -14.53 15.69
N GLU A 125 -3.40 -13.42 16.41
CA GLU A 125 -2.29 -12.45 16.28
C GLU A 125 -0.93 -13.03 16.67
N ASP A 126 -0.89 -14.02 17.55
CA ASP A 126 0.31 -14.72 18.04
C ASP A 126 0.62 -16.01 17.28
N ALA A 127 -0.22 -16.41 16.30
CA ALA A 127 -0.01 -17.65 15.55
C ALA A 127 1.27 -17.63 14.70
N THR A 128 1.74 -16.44 14.32
CA THR A 128 3.03 -16.21 13.68
C THR A 128 3.58 -14.86 14.14
N ALA A 129 4.85 -14.57 13.84
CA ALA A 129 5.43 -13.25 14.13
C ALA A 129 4.63 -12.08 13.52
N PHE A 130 3.83 -12.29 12.47
CA PHE A 130 3.01 -11.25 11.84
C PHE A 130 1.68 -11.05 12.59
N PRO A 131 1.50 -9.93 13.32
CA PRO A 131 0.41 -9.77 14.28
C PRO A 131 -0.84 -9.11 13.69
N HIS A 132 -0.75 -8.53 12.49
CA HIS A 132 -1.80 -7.66 11.95
C HIS A 132 -2.95 -8.50 11.37
N ARG A 133 -3.80 -9.00 12.27
CA ARG A 133 -4.91 -9.91 11.99
C ARG A 133 -6.26 -9.20 12.17
N LYS A 134 -7.17 -9.81 12.92
CA LYS A 134 -8.51 -9.29 13.26
C LYS A 134 -8.42 -7.85 13.82
N GLY A 135 -9.38 -7.02 13.43
CA GLY A 135 -9.46 -5.61 13.84
C GLY A 135 -8.79 -4.62 12.89
N ASN A 136 -8.10 -5.10 11.84
CA ASN A 136 -7.63 -4.25 10.75
C ASN A 136 -8.59 -4.34 9.56
N LEU A 137 -9.09 -3.21 9.08
CA LEU A 137 -9.98 -3.11 7.92
C LEU A 137 -9.17 -3.26 6.62
N PHE A 138 -8.01 -2.61 6.55
CA PHE A 138 -7.10 -2.68 5.41
C PHE A 138 -5.71 -2.17 5.77
N LYS A 139 -4.73 -2.60 4.99
CA LYS A 139 -3.36 -2.08 4.98
C LYS A 139 -3.22 -1.04 3.87
N ILE A 140 -2.64 0.11 4.19
CA ILE A 140 -2.24 1.14 3.23
C ILE A 140 -0.76 0.93 2.89
N GLN A 141 -0.42 0.97 1.61
CA GLN A 141 0.94 1.18 1.13
C GLN A 141 1.05 2.60 0.58
N TYR A 142 2.05 3.35 1.06
CA TYR A 142 2.46 4.62 0.49
C TYR A 142 3.55 4.32 -0.53
N LEU A 143 3.45 4.88 -1.72
CA LEU A 143 4.44 4.67 -2.77
C LEU A 143 4.82 5.95 -3.50
N VAL A 144 6.08 6.00 -3.90
CA VAL A 144 6.63 6.92 -4.89
C VAL A 144 7.72 6.16 -5.64
N ASN A 145 7.71 6.28 -6.97
CA ASN A 145 8.73 5.73 -7.86
C ASN A 145 9.27 6.87 -8.71
N TRP A 146 10.56 6.85 -9.02
CA TRP A 146 11.18 7.84 -9.88
C TRP A 146 12.38 7.23 -10.62
N ASP A 147 12.73 7.81 -11.75
CA ASP A 147 13.82 7.30 -12.60
C ASP A 147 15.04 8.23 -12.56
N GLU A 148 14.86 9.47 -12.12
CA GLU A 148 15.90 10.47 -12.04
C GLU A 148 16.95 10.12 -10.97
N GLU A 149 18.20 10.09 -11.39
CA GLU A 149 19.33 9.88 -10.48
C GLU A 149 19.66 11.15 -9.69
N GLY A 150 20.37 10.96 -8.58
CA GLY A 150 20.92 12.06 -7.78
C GLY A 150 20.25 12.23 -6.42
N LYS A 151 21.07 12.60 -5.44
CA LYS A 151 20.68 12.74 -4.03
C LYS A 151 19.59 13.81 -3.82
N GLU A 152 19.53 14.80 -4.69
CA GLU A 152 18.51 15.86 -4.65
C GLU A 152 17.13 15.29 -4.93
N MET A 153 16.99 14.46 -5.98
CA MET A 153 15.73 13.81 -6.33
C MET A 153 15.31 12.78 -5.28
N GLU A 154 16.26 11.99 -4.77
CA GLU A 154 16.04 11.10 -3.63
C GLU A 154 15.47 11.86 -2.42
N THR A 155 16.13 12.95 -2.02
CA THR A 155 15.70 13.78 -0.88
C THR A 155 14.32 14.37 -1.12
N HIS A 156 14.04 14.83 -2.34
CA HIS A 156 12.75 15.38 -2.73
C HIS A 156 11.62 14.34 -2.58
N TYR A 157 11.73 13.19 -3.24
CA TYR A 157 10.66 12.18 -3.24
C TYR A 157 10.48 11.50 -1.88
N MET A 158 11.56 11.25 -1.14
CA MET A 158 11.45 10.79 0.25
C MET A 158 10.75 11.83 1.13
N GLY A 159 11.05 13.12 0.95
CA GLY A 159 10.38 14.21 1.65
C GLY A 159 8.88 14.27 1.35
N LEU A 160 8.48 14.09 0.09
CA LEU A 160 7.07 14.02 -0.31
C LEU A 160 6.35 12.84 0.37
N LEU A 161 6.96 11.65 0.36
CA LEU A 161 6.37 10.46 0.98
C LEU A 161 6.20 10.63 2.50
N ARG A 162 7.20 11.22 3.17
CA ARG A 162 7.15 11.52 4.62
C ARG A 162 6.03 12.49 4.97
N LYS A 163 5.81 13.53 4.15
CA LYS A 163 4.68 14.46 4.33
C LYS A 163 3.34 13.75 4.16
N LEU A 164 3.17 12.93 3.12
CA LEU A 164 1.93 12.17 2.94
C LEU A 164 1.68 11.20 4.11
N TYR A 165 2.72 10.52 4.59
CA TYR A 165 2.63 9.64 5.74
C TYR A 165 2.25 10.39 7.03
N SER A 166 2.78 11.59 7.26
CA SER A 166 2.42 12.39 8.44
C SER A 166 0.97 12.86 8.38
N TYR A 167 0.46 13.21 7.20
CA TYR A 167 -0.96 13.58 7.00
C TYR A 167 -1.95 12.45 7.31
N MET A 168 -1.51 11.20 7.22
CA MET A 168 -2.36 10.04 7.53
C MET A 168 -2.42 9.67 9.01
N THR A 169 -1.56 10.25 9.85
CA THR A 169 -1.46 9.97 11.29
C THR A 169 -2.81 9.92 12.04
N PRO A 170 -3.77 10.85 11.85
CA PRO A 170 -5.03 10.81 12.59
C PRO A 170 -6.00 9.71 12.13
N PHE A 171 -5.73 9.04 11.01
CA PHE A 171 -6.66 8.11 10.35
C PHE A 171 -6.24 6.64 10.43
N VAL A 172 -5.11 6.34 11.06
CA VAL A 172 -4.48 5.01 11.08
C VAL A 172 -4.33 4.51 12.52
N SER A 173 -3.93 3.25 12.67
CA SER A 173 -3.64 2.65 13.97
C SER A 173 -2.67 3.51 14.80
N LYS A 174 -2.84 3.47 16.11
CA LYS A 174 -2.05 4.22 17.09
C LYS A 174 -1.75 3.33 18.30
N CYS A 175 -0.63 3.62 18.97
CA CYS A 175 -0.18 2.95 20.19
C CYS A 175 -0.05 1.41 20.08
N PRO A 176 0.86 0.89 19.23
CA PRO A 176 1.74 1.60 18.30
C PRO A 176 1.07 1.86 16.93
N ARG A 177 1.69 2.74 16.13
CA ARG A 177 1.33 2.89 14.72
C ARG A 177 1.88 1.69 13.97
N GLN A 178 0.99 0.84 13.46
CA GLN A 178 1.34 -0.47 12.92
C GLN A 178 1.96 -0.37 11.52
N ALA A 179 3.03 -1.12 11.28
CA ALA A 179 3.78 -1.15 10.03
C ALA A 179 4.03 -2.58 9.55
N TYR A 180 4.27 -2.77 8.25
CA TYR A 180 4.51 -4.08 7.66
C TYR A 180 5.99 -4.31 7.37
N LEU A 181 6.58 -5.34 7.98
CA LEU A 181 8.02 -5.63 7.91
C LEU A 181 8.58 -5.69 6.48
N ASN A 182 7.83 -6.30 5.55
CA ASN A 182 8.29 -6.45 4.16
C ASN A 182 8.23 -5.14 3.36
N TYR A 183 7.64 -4.08 3.90
CA TYR A 183 7.85 -2.70 3.43
C TYR A 183 8.78 -1.99 4.41
N ARG A 184 10.01 -2.50 4.48
CA ARG A 184 11.04 -2.05 5.43
C ARG A 184 11.21 -0.53 5.36
N ASP A 185 11.10 0.12 6.52
CA ASP A 185 11.11 1.57 6.65
C ASP A 185 12.07 1.98 7.76
N LEU A 186 13.25 2.49 7.37
CA LEU A 186 14.28 2.93 8.30
C LEU A 186 13.92 4.23 9.02
N ASP A 187 12.90 4.97 8.56
CA ASP A 187 12.42 6.16 9.27
C ASP A 187 11.69 5.80 10.57
N LEU A 188 11.25 4.54 10.75
CA LEU A 188 10.67 4.07 12.01
C LEU A 188 11.71 3.93 13.12
N GLY A 189 12.96 3.69 12.74
CA GLY A 189 14.08 3.51 13.65
C GLY A 189 15.13 2.54 13.10
N VAL A 190 16.33 2.65 13.65
CA VAL A 190 17.46 1.75 13.39
C VAL A 190 18.17 1.44 14.69
N ASN A 191 18.84 0.29 14.73
CA ASN A 191 19.78 -0.01 15.80
C ASN A 191 21.14 0.61 15.50
N HIS A 192 21.78 1.11 16.55
CA HIS A 192 23.14 1.58 16.48
C HIS A 192 24.06 0.58 17.20
N HIS A 193 25.16 0.20 16.55
CA HIS A 193 26.12 -0.77 17.11
C HIS A 193 27.24 -0.07 17.90
N GLY A 194 27.73 -0.70 18.99
CA GLY A 194 28.83 -0.21 19.84
C GLY A 194 28.71 -0.63 21.32
N GLU A 195 29.83 -0.65 22.05
CA GLU A 195 29.98 -1.25 23.40
C GLU A 195 29.01 -0.73 24.48
N LYS A 196 28.45 0.47 24.32
CA LYS A 196 27.54 1.10 25.30
C LYS A 196 26.07 1.15 24.85
N LYS A 197 25.70 0.46 23.77
CA LYS A 197 24.36 0.59 23.16
C LYS A 197 23.45 -0.57 23.54
N ARG A 198 22.25 -0.22 24.02
CA ARG A 198 21.21 -1.17 24.44
C ARG A 198 20.33 -1.53 23.24
N GLY A 199 20.85 -2.38 22.34
CA GLY A 199 20.20 -2.72 21.07
C GLY A 199 18.75 -3.20 21.20
N HIS A 200 18.41 -3.90 22.29
CA HIS A 200 17.02 -4.28 22.58
C HIS A 200 16.08 -3.06 22.71
N MET A 201 16.47 -2.04 23.49
CA MET A 201 15.62 -0.87 23.73
C MET A 201 15.50 0.04 22.50
N GLU A 202 16.53 0.09 21.65
CA GLU A 202 16.42 0.75 20.35
C GLU A 202 15.50 -0.03 19.41
N GLY A 203 15.69 -1.36 19.36
CA GLY A 203 14.87 -2.30 18.60
C GLY A 203 13.40 -2.17 18.91
N MET A 204 13.04 -2.08 20.20
CA MET A 204 11.66 -1.99 20.65
C MET A 204 10.90 -0.77 20.08
N LYS A 205 11.58 0.34 19.76
CA LYS A 205 10.94 1.57 19.24
C LYS A 205 10.24 1.35 17.89
N TYR A 206 10.80 0.49 17.05
CA TYR A 206 10.23 0.14 15.73
C TYR A 206 9.71 -1.30 15.69
N GLY A 207 10.27 -2.19 16.51
CA GLY A 207 9.90 -3.60 16.60
C GLY A 207 8.42 -3.80 16.95
N VAL A 208 7.90 -3.08 17.94
CA VAL A 208 6.48 -3.16 18.30
C VAL A 208 5.56 -2.65 17.19
N GLN A 209 6.03 -1.79 16.29
CA GLN A 209 5.25 -1.35 15.13
C GLN A 209 5.08 -2.49 14.11
N TYR A 210 6.10 -3.35 13.95
CA TYR A 210 6.08 -4.50 13.04
C TYR A 210 5.49 -5.77 13.64
N PHE A 211 5.69 -6.01 14.94
CA PHE A 211 5.42 -7.30 15.59
C PHE A 211 4.43 -7.20 16.76
N MET A 212 4.01 -6.00 17.17
CA MET A 212 3.08 -5.80 18.29
C MET A 212 3.57 -6.55 19.53
N ASN A 213 2.72 -7.39 20.14
CA ASN A 213 3.04 -8.23 21.30
C ASN A 213 4.02 -9.37 20.98
N ASN A 214 4.30 -9.64 19.71
CA ASN A 214 5.21 -10.70 19.28
C ASN A 214 6.66 -10.20 19.10
N PHE A 215 6.99 -9.01 19.60
CA PHE A 215 8.35 -8.49 19.54
C PHE A 215 9.27 -9.11 20.61
N ASP A 216 8.75 -9.28 21.82
CA ASP A 216 9.44 -9.85 22.98
C ASP A 216 9.47 -11.39 22.91
#